data_AF-A0A7V5AQG6-F1
#
_entry.id   AF-A0A7V5AQG6-F1
#
_cell.length_a   1.000
_cell.length_b   1.000
_cell.length_c   1.000
_cell.angle_alpha   90.00
_cell.angle_beta   90.00
_cell.angle_gamma   90.00
#
_symmetry.space_group_name_H-M   'P 1'
#
loop_
_entity.id
_entity.type
_entity.pdbx_description
1 polymer ?
#
loop_
_entity_poly.entity_id
_entity_poly.type
_entity_poly.pdbx_seq_one_letter_code
_entity_poly.pdbx_strand_id
1 'polypeptide(L)'
;MKKAGFTLIELLLVLAILGALIGILLPTVVGWAGSGKIEQVKANVATLRTAIEQYALEKGVLPDTTNLETDLQSLDKPLLPRLPDDPFDSTDDTGTKLEYVKSANGKYYVVGSDAAGGKNISYTVDDSGVLTVTRPDTSVTEGKDFYFDGNYKSYSVVTP
;
A
#
# COMPACT_ATOMS: atom_id res chain seq x y z
N MET A 1 65.13 17.16 -4.91
CA MET A 1 63.78 17.19 -5.51
C MET A 1 62.90 18.09 -4.65
N LYS A 2 62.47 19.27 -5.13
CA LYS A 2 61.61 20.18 -4.36
C LYS A 2 60.18 19.67 -4.43
N LYS A 3 59.58 19.31 -3.30
CA LYS A 3 58.14 19.03 -3.20
C LYS A 3 57.39 20.36 -3.30
N ALA A 4 56.52 20.50 -4.29
CA ALA A 4 55.56 21.59 -4.32
C ALA A 4 54.53 21.33 -3.21
N GLY A 5 54.44 22.24 -2.24
CA GLY A 5 53.43 22.21 -1.19
C GLY A 5 52.12 22.79 -1.72
N PHE A 6 51.00 22.21 -1.28
CA PHE A 6 49.66 22.71 -1.56
C PHE A 6 49.51 24.12 -0.98
N THR A 7 48.90 25.03 -1.73
CA THR A 7 48.62 26.38 -1.22
C THR A 7 47.34 26.39 -0.38
N LEU A 8 47.28 27.28 0.62
CA LEU A 8 46.07 27.44 1.44
C LEU A 8 44.88 27.93 0.60
N ILE A 9 45.14 28.69 -0.46
CA ILE A 9 44.10 29.20 -1.36
C ILE A 9 43.49 28.09 -2.22
N GLU A 10 44.28 27.10 -2.65
CA GLU A 10 43.76 25.92 -3.36
C GLU A 10 42.81 25.13 -2.47
N LEU A 11 43.15 24.94 -1.20
CA LEU A 11 42.27 24.23 -0.26
C LEU A 11 40.99 25.03 0.03
N LEU A 12 41.08 26.36 0.16
CA LEU A 12 39.91 27.22 0.37
C LEU A 12 38.95 27.22 -0.82
N LEU A 13 39.47 27.28 -2.05
CA LEU A 13 38.65 27.23 -3.25
C LEU A 13 37.95 25.87 -3.40
N VAL A 14 38.65 24.78 -3.07
CA VAL A 14 38.07 23.42 -3.07
C VAL A 14 36.94 23.31 -2.06
N LEU A 15 37.11 23.80 -0.84
CA LEU A 15 36.05 23.79 0.17
C LEU A 15 34.86 24.69 -0.24
N ALA A 16 35.12 25.82 -0.88
CA ALA A 16 34.07 26.69 -1.41
C ALA A 16 33.24 26.00 -2.51
N ILE A 17 33.89 25.32 -3.46
CA ILE A 17 33.19 24.56 -4.51
C ILE A 17 32.44 23.36 -3.92
N LEU A 18 33.04 22.62 -2.98
CA LEU A 18 32.38 21.51 -2.29
C LEU A 18 31.15 21.97 -1.52
N GLY A 19 31.23 23.10 -0.80
CA GLY A 19 30.09 23.70 -0.09
C GLY A 19 28.97 24.14 -1.05
N ALA A 20 29.32 24.74 -2.19
CA ALA A 20 28.35 25.14 -3.21
C ALA A 20 27.64 23.94 -3.85
N LEU A 21 28.36 22.85 -4.14
CA LEU A 21 27.78 21.63 -4.70
C LEU A 21 26.80 20.97 -3.72
N ILE A 22 27.18 20.81 -2.45
CA ILE A 22 26.29 20.22 -1.43
C ILE A 22 24.96 20.99 -1.33
N GLY A 23 24.98 22.32 -1.46
CA GLY A 23 23.77 23.15 -1.44
C GLY A 23 22.82 22.92 -2.63
N ILE A 24 23.33 22.51 -3.79
CA ILE A 24 22.54 22.27 -5.01
C ILE A 24 22.03 20.83 -5.09
N LEU A 25 22.67 19.87 -4.40
CA LEU A 25 22.27 18.45 -4.42
C LEU A 25 21.06 18.12 -3.52
N LEU A 26 20.46 19.10 -2.84
CA LEU A 26 19.33 18.90 -1.94
C LEU A 26 17.90 18.84 -2.55
N PRO A 27 17.60 18.96 -3.87
CA PRO A 27 16.21 18.97 -4.30
C PRO A 27 15.58 17.58 -4.16
N THR A 28 14.84 17.46 -3.04
CA THR A 28 13.57 16.78 -2.82
C THR A 28 13.44 15.31 -3.21
N VAL A 29 13.92 14.43 -2.32
CA VAL A 29 13.42 13.04 -2.18
C VAL A 29 11.99 12.96 -1.61
N VAL A 30 11.33 14.08 -1.36
CA VAL A 30 10.08 14.17 -0.57
C VAL A 30 8.84 13.67 -1.32
N GLY A 31 8.91 13.42 -2.63
CA GLY A 31 7.74 13.01 -3.43
C GLY A 31 7.61 11.51 -3.76
N TRP A 32 8.66 10.70 -3.54
CA TRP A 32 8.73 9.34 -4.11
C TRP A 32 8.23 8.25 -3.16
N ALA A 33 8.18 8.56 -1.86
CA ALA A 33 7.74 7.60 -0.83
C ALA A 33 6.25 7.24 -0.96
N GLY A 34 5.40 8.17 -1.39
CA GLY A 34 3.96 7.91 -1.57
C GLY A 34 3.69 6.94 -2.73
N SER A 35 4.31 7.17 -3.90
CA SER A 35 4.12 6.34 -5.08
C SER A 35 4.63 4.90 -4.89
N GLY A 36 5.74 4.72 -4.17
CA GLY A 36 6.26 3.37 -3.88
C GLY A 36 5.31 2.53 -3.04
N LYS A 37 4.69 3.13 -2.01
CA LYS A 37 3.69 2.45 -1.18
C LYS A 37 2.44 2.08 -1.98
N ILE A 38 2.02 2.95 -2.90
CA ILE A 38 0.89 2.69 -3.81
C ILE A 38 1.17 1.44 -4.67
N GLU A 39 2.34 1.37 -5.31
CA GLU A 39 2.70 0.20 -6.14
C GLU A 39 2.81 -1.07 -5.30
N GLN A 40 3.26 -0.97 -4.05
CA GLN A 40 3.31 -2.09 -3.12
C GLN A 40 1.90 -2.62 -2.78
N VAL A 41 0.93 -1.74 -2.52
CA VAL A 41 -0.48 -2.15 -2.30
C VAL A 41 -1.02 -2.91 -3.50
N LYS A 42 -0.80 -2.40 -4.72
CA LYS A 42 -1.27 -3.09 -5.94
C LYS A 42 -0.76 -4.51 -6.03
N ALA A 43 0.55 -4.68 -5.83
CA ALA A 43 1.19 -5.98 -5.92
C ALA A 43 0.65 -6.94 -4.85
N ASN A 44 0.49 -6.44 -3.62
CA ASN A 44 -0.03 -7.21 -2.50
C ASN A 44 -1.49 -7.63 -2.72
N VAL A 45 -2.35 -6.72 -3.21
CA VAL A 45 -3.76 -6.99 -3.55
C VAL A 45 -3.89 -8.04 -4.65
N ALA A 46 -3.10 -7.93 -5.72
CA ALA A 46 -3.10 -8.90 -6.81
C ALA A 46 -2.68 -10.31 -6.35
N THR A 47 -1.66 -10.37 -5.50
CA THR A 47 -1.18 -11.63 -4.93
C THR A 47 -2.23 -12.26 -4.00
N LEU A 48 -2.86 -11.46 -3.12
CA LEU A 48 -3.91 -11.93 -2.22
C LEU A 48 -5.13 -12.43 -2.99
N ARG A 49 -5.55 -11.74 -4.05
CA ARG A 49 -6.62 -12.20 -4.94
C ARG A 49 -6.30 -13.58 -5.50
N THR A 50 -5.09 -13.77 -6.00
CA THR A 50 -4.67 -15.05 -6.60
C THR A 50 -4.73 -16.17 -5.55
N ALA A 51 -4.33 -15.90 -4.30
CA ALA A 51 -4.44 -16.85 -3.20
C ALA A 51 -5.90 -17.20 -2.85
N ILE A 52 -6.79 -16.22 -2.81
CA ILE A 52 -8.22 -16.42 -2.59
C ILE A 52 -8.84 -17.26 -3.72
N GLU A 53 -8.51 -16.96 -4.97
CA GLU A 53 -8.99 -17.71 -6.13
C GLU A 53 -8.49 -19.17 -6.08
N GLN A 54 -7.23 -19.40 -5.72
CA GLN A 54 -6.73 -20.76 -5.50
C GLN A 54 -7.51 -21.48 -4.40
N TYR A 55 -7.76 -20.83 -3.27
CA TYR A 55 -8.52 -21.42 -2.19
C TYR A 55 -9.94 -21.83 -2.65
N ALA A 56 -10.61 -20.94 -3.39
CA ALA A 56 -11.93 -21.22 -3.94
C ALA A 56 -11.92 -22.36 -4.96
N LEU A 57 -10.85 -22.49 -5.77
CA LEU A 57 -10.69 -23.60 -6.71
C LEU A 57 -10.46 -24.94 -6.00
N GLU A 58 -9.73 -24.96 -4.88
CA GLU A 58 -9.41 -26.20 -4.16
C GLU A 58 -10.54 -26.64 -3.22
N LYS A 59 -11.14 -25.70 -2.46
CA LYS A 59 -12.17 -25.99 -1.45
C LYS A 59 -13.59 -25.83 -1.98
N GLY A 60 -13.78 -25.25 -3.17
CA GLY A 60 -15.08 -25.00 -3.78
C GLY A 60 -15.88 -23.86 -3.13
N VAL A 61 -15.29 -23.16 -2.15
CA VAL A 61 -15.91 -22.05 -1.41
C VAL A 61 -14.88 -20.95 -1.21
N LEU A 62 -15.34 -19.70 -1.17
CA LEU A 62 -14.48 -18.58 -0.76
C LEU A 62 -14.02 -18.79 0.70
N PRO A 63 -12.82 -18.31 1.07
CA PRO A 63 -12.36 -18.36 2.45
C PRO A 63 -13.30 -17.57 3.37
N ASP A 64 -13.07 -17.64 4.67
CA ASP A 64 -13.73 -16.82 5.68
C ASP A 64 -13.06 -15.45 5.79
N THR A 65 -13.82 -14.37 5.98
CA THR A 65 -13.27 -13.00 6.10
C THR A 65 -12.54 -12.80 7.42
N THR A 66 -12.98 -13.46 8.47
CA THR A 66 -12.41 -13.37 9.82
C THR A 66 -11.20 -14.28 9.99
N ASN A 67 -11.17 -15.44 9.33
CA ASN A 67 -10.07 -16.42 9.42
C ASN A 67 -9.24 -16.54 8.13
N LEU A 68 -9.21 -15.49 7.30
CA LEU A 68 -8.61 -15.50 5.97
C LEU A 68 -7.19 -16.09 5.95
N GLU A 69 -6.31 -15.66 6.86
CA GLU A 69 -4.93 -16.13 6.89
C GLU A 69 -4.85 -17.64 7.11
N THR A 70 -5.59 -18.14 8.10
CA THR A 70 -5.64 -19.57 8.43
C THR A 70 -6.19 -20.38 7.28
N ASP A 71 -7.23 -19.88 6.60
CA ASP A 71 -7.81 -20.54 5.43
C ASP A 71 -6.80 -20.62 4.29
N LEU A 72 -6.15 -19.52 3.92
CA LEU A 72 -5.15 -19.52 2.85
C LEU A 72 -3.95 -20.43 3.17
N GLN A 73 -3.56 -20.53 4.45
CA GLN A 73 -2.49 -21.43 4.92
C GLN A 73 -2.91 -22.91 4.96
N SER A 74 -4.20 -23.22 4.93
CA SER A 74 -4.72 -24.60 4.97
C SER A 74 -4.65 -25.34 3.64
N LEU A 75 -4.23 -24.66 2.57
CA LEU A 75 -4.02 -25.25 1.25
C LEU A 75 -2.81 -26.18 1.28
N ASP A 76 -2.84 -27.23 0.44
CA ASP A 76 -1.69 -28.15 0.31
C ASP A 76 -0.42 -27.41 -0.14
N LYS A 77 -0.60 -26.35 -0.94
CA LYS A 77 0.47 -25.47 -1.43
C LYS A 77 0.05 -24.00 -1.33
N PRO A 78 0.20 -23.37 -0.15
CA PRO A 78 -0.22 -21.99 0.04
C PRO A 78 0.67 -21.03 -0.77
N LEU A 79 0.05 -20.10 -1.51
CA LEU A 79 0.77 -19.05 -2.25
C LEU A 79 1.33 -17.97 -1.34
N LEU A 80 0.72 -17.81 -0.16
CA LEU A 80 1.07 -16.80 0.80
C LEU A 80 1.39 -17.48 2.14
N PRO A 81 2.61 -17.35 2.68
CA PRO A 81 2.94 -17.86 4.00
C PRO A 81 2.29 -17.02 5.12
N ARG A 82 1.96 -15.76 4.84
CA ARG A 82 1.24 -14.84 5.72
C ARG A 82 0.50 -13.80 4.88
N LEU A 83 -0.49 -13.12 5.45
CA LEU A 83 -1.13 -12.01 4.75
C LEU A 83 -0.16 -10.84 4.55
N PRO A 84 -0.18 -10.18 3.37
CA PRO A 84 0.60 -8.98 3.14
C PRO A 84 0.19 -7.84 4.08
N ASP A 85 1.21 -7.10 4.54
CA ASP A 85 1.02 -5.88 5.32
C ASP A 85 0.48 -4.75 4.44
N ASP A 86 -0.36 -3.88 5.02
CA ASP A 86 -0.75 -2.62 4.40
C ASP A 86 0.35 -1.55 4.64
N PRO A 87 1.05 -1.07 3.59
CA PRO A 87 2.14 -0.11 3.70
C PRO A 87 1.69 1.32 4.08
N PHE A 88 0.39 1.58 4.10
CA PHE A 88 -0.21 2.83 4.60
C PHE A 88 -0.67 2.76 6.04
N ASP A 89 -0.60 1.58 6.67
CA ASP A 89 -0.78 1.52 8.11
C ASP A 89 0.40 2.21 8.82
N SER A 90 0.05 3.02 9.83
CA SER A 90 0.99 3.85 10.60
C SER A 90 1.37 3.22 11.93
N THR A 91 0.85 2.03 12.23
CA THR A 91 1.27 1.26 13.41
C THR A 91 2.46 0.39 13.09
N ASP A 92 3.62 0.72 13.68
CA ASP A 92 4.85 -0.08 13.73
C ASP A 92 4.67 -1.45 14.43
N ASP A 93 3.44 -1.82 14.77
CA ASP A 93 3.09 -3.02 15.53
C ASP A 93 2.25 -3.94 14.66
N THR A 94 2.90 -4.98 14.13
CA THR A 94 2.33 -6.13 13.41
C THR A 94 1.46 -5.86 12.16
N GLY A 95 1.23 -4.59 11.80
CA GLY A 95 0.63 -4.10 10.56
C GLY A 95 -0.80 -4.58 10.32
N THR A 96 -1.74 -3.65 10.15
CA THR A 96 -3.04 -3.96 9.56
C THR A 96 -2.80 -4.71 8.24
N LYS A 97 -3.34 -5.93 8.15
CA LYS A 97 -3.20 -6.77 6.96
C LYS A 97 -4.18 -6.31 5.89
N LEU A 98 -3.88 -6.64 4.65
CA LEU A 98 -4.90 -6.50 3.61
C LEU A 98 -6.09 -7.39 3.91
N GLU A 99 -7.29 -6.82 3.78
CA GLU A 99 -8.56 -7.50 4.01
C GLU A 99 -9.26 -7.80 2.68
N TYR A 100 -10.29 -8.64 2.75
CA TYR A 100 -11.24 -8.80 1.66
C TYR A 100 -12.66 -8.79 2.22
N VAL A 101 -13.61 -8.34 1.38
CA VAL A 101 -15.03 -8.30 1.70
C VAL A 101 -15.82 -9.08 0.66
N LYS A 102 -16.88 -9.77 1.08
CA LYS A 102 -17.73 -10.58 0.20
C LYS A 102 -19.21 -10.25 0.37
N SER A 103 -19.92 -10.25 -0.74
CA SER A 103 -21.37 -10.09 -0.83
C SER A 103 -22.04 -11.45 -0.72
N ALA A 104 -23.29 -11.49 -0.25
CA ALA A 104 -24.11 -12.69 -0.25
C ALA A 104 -24.30 -13.30 -1.66
N ASN A 105 -24.16 -12.50 -2.72
CA ASN A 105 -24.24 -12.97 -4.11
C ASN A 105 -22.95 -13.60 -4.66
N GLY A 106 -21.91 -13.74 -3.83
CA GLY A 106 -20.63 -14.35 -4.22
C GLY A 106 -19.63 -13.40 -4.88
N LYS A 107 -19.98 -12.12 -5.11
CA LYS A 107 -18.99 -11.09 -5.48
C LYS A 107 -18.12 -10.77 -4.28
N TYR A 108 -16.83 -10.60 -4.50
CA TYR A 108 -15.89 -10.21 -3.45
C TYR A 108 -14.90 -9.16 -3.96
N TYR A 109 -14.30 -8.43 -3.02
CA TYR A 109 -13.34 -7.37 -3.27
C TYR A 109 -12.18 -7.52 -2.30
N VAL A 110 -10.96 -7.50 -2.82
CA VAL A 110 -9.75 -7.34 -2.00
C VAL A 110 -9.48 -5.85 -1.88
N VAL A 111 -9.25 -5.38 -0.65
CA VAL A 111 -9.21 -3.95 -0.32
C VAL A 111 -7.88 -3.60 0.34
N GLY A 112 -7.31 -2.46 -0.05
CA GLY A 112 -6.07 -1.93 0.53
C GLY A 112 -6.17 -0.43 0.75
N SER A 113 -5.52 0.05 1.81
CA SER A 113 -5.51 1.48 2.15
C SER A 113 -4.62 2.26 1.19
N ASP A 114 -4.78 3.58 1.20
CA ASP A 114 -3.97 4.52 0.44
C ASP A 114 -3.46 5.65 1.34
N ALA A 115 -2.69 6.57 0.76
CA ALA A 115 -2.07 7.67 1.51
C ALA A 115 -3.07 8.65 2.15
N ALA A 116 -4.30 8.76 1.64
CA ALA A 116 -5.28 9.74 2.08
C ALA A 116 -6.18 9.24 3.22
N GLY A 117 -6.40 7.93 3.35
CA GLY A 117 -7.41 7.37 4.26
C GLY A 117 -6.90 6.82 5.60
N GLY A 118 -5.76 7.30 6.09
CA GLY A 118 -5.12 6.81 7.31
C GLY A 118 -6.10 6.48 8.44
N LYS A 119 -6.11 5.21 8.88
CA LYS A 119 -6.86 4.61 9.99
C LYS A 119 -8.39 4.81 9.98
N ASN A 120 -9.12 3.69 10.04
CA ASN A 120 -10.57 3.55 10.17
C ASN A 120 -11.39 3.62 8.86
N ILE A 121 -10.83 3.13 7.76
CA ILE A 121 -11.66 2.83 6.59
C ILE A 121 -12.38 1.51 6.85
N SER A 122 -13.71 1.50 6.75
CA SER A 122 -14.51 0.27 6.77
C SER A 122 -15.06 -0.02 5.38
N TYR A 123 -14.97 -1.27 4.95
CA TYR A 123 -15.45 -1.74 3.67
C TYR A 123 -16.64 -2.67 3.90
N THR A 124 -17.76 -2.40 3.24
CA THR A 124 -18.95 -3.27 3.29
C THR A 124 -19.47 -3.46 1.89
N VAL A 125 -19.82 -4.67 1.52
CA VAL A 125 -20.46 -4.93 0.23
C VAL A 125 -21.89 -5.42 0.49
N ASP A 126 -22.85 -4.77 -0.17
CA ASP A 126 -24.27 -5.14 -0.04
C ASP A 126 -24.59 -6.42 -0.83
N ASP A 127 -25.81 -6.94 -0.69
CA ASP A 127 -26.27 -8.16 -1.39
C ASP A 127 -26.39 -7.98 -2.91
N SER A 128 -26.39 -6.74 -3.41
CA SER A 128 -26.35 -6.43 -4.84
C SER A 128 -24.91 -6.42 -5.39
N GLY A 129 -23.91 -6.53 -4.50
CA GLY A 129 -22.49 -6.48 -4.83
C GLY A 129 -21.97 -5.06 -4.99
N VAL A 130 -22.66 -4.07 -4.43
CA VAL A 130 -22.19 -2.70 -4.37
C VAL A 130 -21.30 -2.57 -3.13
N LEU A 131 -20.05 -2.22 -3.37
CA LEU A 131 -19.09 -1.95 -2.32
C LEU A 131 -19.26 -0.50 -1.84
N THR A 132 -19.49 -0.36 -0.55
CA THR A 132 -19.54 0.89 0.19
C THR A 132 -18.27 1.03 1.01
N VAL A 133 -17.72 2.23 1.02
CA VAL A 133 -16.54 2.56 1.80
C VAL A 133 -16.88 3.69 2.76
N THR A 134 -16.69 3.43 4.05
CA THR A 134 -16.94 4.39 5.12
C THR A 134 -15.61 4.88 5.64
N ARG A 135 -15.42 6.20 5.71
CA ARG A 135 -14.23 6.85 6.25
C ARG A 135 -14.63 7.88 7.31
N PRO A 136 -13.84 8.08 8.37
CA PRO A 136 -14.08 9.11 9.38
C PRO A 136 -13.74 10.52 8.90
N ASP A 137 -12.90 10.65 7.86
CA ASP A 137 -12.45 11.94 7.31
C ASP A 137 -13.12 12.24 5.96
N THR A 138 -13.73 13.42 5.87
CA THR A 138 -14.39 14.03 4.72
C THR A 138 -13.46 14.52 3.60
N SER A 139 -12.12 14.42 3.75
CA SER A 139 -11.13 14.99 2.82
C SER A 139 -10.86 14.17 1.55
N VAL A 140 -11.76 13.25 1.19
CA VAL A 140 -11.61 12.33 0.05
C VAL A 140 -12.36 12.88 -1.15
N THR A 141 -11.64 13.09 -2.24
CA THR A 141 -12.25 13.42 -3.53
C THR A 141 -12.62 12.12 -4.23
N GLU A 142 -13.88 11.98 -4.65
CA GLU A 142 -14.38 10.83 -5.42
C GLU A 142 -13.38 10.39 -6.51
N GLY A 143 -12.97 9.10 -6.49
CA GLY A 143 -12.22 8.48 -7.58
C GLY A 143 -10.69 8.49 -7.54
N LYS A 144 -10.03 8.84 -6.42
CA LYS A 144 -8.55 8.87 -6.36
C LYS A 144 -7.88 8.04 -5.26
N ASP A 145 -8.63 7.52 -4.30
CA ASP A 145 -8.03 7.19 -3.01
C ASP A 145 -8.12 5.71 -2.61
N PHE A 146 -8.32 4.80 -3.57
CA PHE A 146 -8.40 3.37 -3.23
C PHE A 146 -8.05 2.41 -4.37
N TYR A 147 -7.29 1.36 -4.03
CA TYR A 147 -6.99 0.27 -4.95
C TYR A 147 -7.97 -0.86 -4.87
N PHE A 148 -8.67 -1.11 -5.98
CA PHE A 148 -9.57 -2.24 -6.12
C PHE A 148 -9.28 -2.95 -7.43
N ASP A 149 -8.88 -4.22 -7.33
CA ASP A 149 -8.68 -5.04 -8.53
C ASP A 149 -7.71 -4.42 -9.55
N GLY A 150 -6.61 -3.85 -9.05
CA GLY A 150 -5.59 -3.17 -9.86
C GLY A 150 -6.03 -1.82 -10.45
N ASN A 151 -7.26 -1.36 -10.22
CA ASN A 151 -7.80 -0.09 -10.71
C ASN A 151 -8.33 0.78 -9.57
N TYR A 152 -8.19 2.10 -9.70
CA TYR A 152 -8.97 3.02 -8.87
C TYR A 152 -10.43 2.96 -9.33
N LYS A 153 -11.35 2.56 -8.46
CA LYS A 153 -12.79 2.70 -8.71
C LYS A 153 -13.34 3.88 -7.90
N SER A 154 -14.35 4.54 -8.46
CA SER A 154 -15.10 5.58 -7.75
C SER A 154 -16.09 4.93 -6.79
N TYR A 155 -16.17 5.44 -5.57
CA TYR A 155 -17.05 4.95 -4.50
C TYR A 155 -17.90 6.09 -3.99
N SER A 156 -19.14 5.77 -3.63
CA SER A 156 -19.99 6.67 -2.86
C SER A 156 -19.46 6.72 -1.43
N VAL A 157 -18.85 7.84 -1.04
CA VAL A 157 -18.47 8.12 0.35
C VAL A 157 -19.76 8.37 1.12
N VAL A 158 -20.05 7.52 2.12
CA VAL A 158 -21.12 7.77 3.08
C VAL A 158 -20.48 8.40 4.31
N THR A 159 -20.80 9.65 4.57
CA THR A 159 -20.47 10.33 5.82
C THR A 159 -21.53 9.97 6.87
N PRO A 160 -21.15 9.83 8.15
CA PRO A 160 -22.12 9.56 9.21
C PRO A 160 -23.14 10.69 9.39
#